data_AF-A0A414B8S0-F1
#
_entry.id   AF-A0A414B8S0-F1
#
_cell.length_a   1.000
_cell.length_b   1.000
_cell.length_c   1.000
_cell.angle_alpha   90.00
_cell.angle_beta   90.00
_cell.angle_gamma   90.00
#
_symmetry.space_group_name_H-M   'P 1'
#
loop_
_entity.id
_entity.type
_entity.pdbx_description
1 polymer ?
#
loop_
_entity_poly.entity_id
_entity_poly.type
_entity_poly.pdbx_seq_one_letter_code
_entity_poly.pdbx_strand_id
1 'polypeptide(L)'
;MSERVIIDPHMFEINACEEVDSALDFFRKIVVLCKHKIITIGVYKTLYNDIISRETNPFPIALREYKNPEQKKKILDFNKLFIENIMPNLESLDIEECLGTQDFESNYTELEENNLYYEMFAVLLRKCYFPDIVEEKIIICEKNTYLSANKMLNIRCECERQFEKVFHICSVDSFLPNKLIGRENLLLRLREICGKQQEKIYVDAPEVVRGDHHNLLQKKEISVFTDLSRKNKRVLALLRYFGLKKVVFERYWQETKHKSGDIYKCKLKSEMTHDIVKGQLYGELGYVFEVSLYFPIDVGKYLCESTDGIFEYHTILELKDTTIL
;
A
#
# COMPACT_ATOMS: atom_id res chain seq x y z
N MET A 1 13.52 14.15 6.25
CA MET A 1 14.41 13.25 5.48
C MET A 1 13.88 11.84 5.68
N SER A 2 14.01 10.95 4.71
CA SER A 2 13.63 9.54 4.89
C SER A 2 14.59 8.89 5.89
N GLU A 3 14.05 8.05 6.77
CA GLU A 3 14.85 7.25 7.70
C GLU A 3 15.48 6.09 6.93
N ARG A 4 16.81 5.98 6.97
CA ARG A 4 17.48 4.84 6.33
C ARG A 4 17.50 3.66 7.29
N VAL A 5 16.81 2.58 6.96
CA VAL A 5 16.58 1.44 7.85
C VAL A 5 17.03 0.15 7.20
N ILE A 6 17.29 -0.89 8.00
CA ILE A 6 17.53 -2.24 7.50
C ILE A 6 16.29 -3.09 7.78
N ILE A 7 15.94 -3.96 6.84
CA ILE A 7 14.93 -5.00 7.04
C ILE A 7 15.67 -6.29 7.41
N ASP A 8 15.13 -7.02 8.38
CA ASP A 8 15.65 -8.34 8.76
C ASP A 8 15.85 -9.24 7.53
N PRO A 9 17.06 -9.80 7.34
CA PRO A 9 17.38 -10.62 6.16
C PRO A 9 16.45 -11.83 5.99
N HIS A 10 15.89 -12.38 7.07
CA HIS A 10 14.92 -13.49 7.02
C HIS A 10 13.67 -13.13 6.21
N MET A 11 13.29 -11.85 6.15
CA MET A 11 12.16 -11.41 5.33
C MET A 11 12.38 -11.59 3.82
N PHE A 12 13.62 -11.85 3.39
CA PHE A 12 13.98 -12.12 2.00
C PHE A 12 14.21 -13.60 1.70
N GLU A 13 13.97 -14.50 2.66
CA GLU A 13 14.11 -15.96 2.51
C GLU A 13 12.76 -16.69 2.69
N ILE A 14 11.72 -16.22 2.01
CA ILE A 14 10.37 -16.77 2.17
C ILE A 14 10.24 -18.10 1.40
N ASN A 15 10.41 -19.21 2.12
CA ASN A 15 10.45 -20.56 1.54
C ASN A 15 9.16 -21.37 1.76
N ALA A 16 8.24 -20.91 2.61
CA ALA A 16 7.03 -21.67 2.98
C ALA A 16 5.73 -21.00 2.52
N CYS A 17 4.79 -21.80 1.99
CA CYS A 17 3.47 -21.33 1.55
C CYS A 17 2.66 -20.63 2.65
N GLU A 18 2.84 -21.03 3.91
CA GLU A 18 2.11 -20.50 5.07
C GLU A 18 2.62 -19.11 5.51
N GLU A 19 3.82 -18.73 5.10
CA GLU A 19 4.44 -17.44 5.44
C GLU A 19 4.14 -16.35 4.41
N VAL A 20 3.70 -16.73 3.20
CA VAL A 20 3.51 -15.81 2.07
C VAL A 20 2.52 -14.70 2.35
N ASP A 21 1.34 -15.01 2.88
CA ASP A 21 0.34 -13.97 3.13
C ASP A 21 0.84 -12.99 4.20
N SER A 22 1.54 -13.47 5.23
CA SER A 22 2.17 -12.64 6.26
C SER A 22 3.28 -11.76 5.67
N ALA A 23 4.11 -12.31 4.79
CA ALA A 23 5.18 -11.57 4.13
C ALA A 23 4.63 -10.54 3.13
N LEU A 24 3.59 -10.89 2.37
CA LEU A 24 2.90 -9.96 1.48
C LEU A 24 2.32 -8.78 2.27
N ASP A 25 1.68 -9.04 3.40
CA ASP A 25 1.13 -7.97 4.25
C ASP A 25 2.24 -7.12 4.89
N PHE A 26 3.35 -7.72 5.30
CA PHE A 26 4.54 -6.99 5.73
C PHE A 26 5.07 -6.06 4.63
N PHE A 27 5.37 -6.59 3.44
CA PHE A 27 5.94 -5.79 2.36
C PHE A 27 4.94 -4.78 1.76
N ARG A 28 3.63 -5.01 1.88
CA ARG A 28 2.62 -3.98 1.58
C ARG A 28 2.78 -2.76 2.48
N LYS A 29 3.00 -2.96 3.78
CA LYS A 29 3.27 -1.84 4.69
C LYS A 29 4.60 -1.15 4.33
N ILE A 30 5.62 -1.90 3.92
CA ILE A 30 6.87 -1.34 3.40
C ILE A 30 6.65 -0.49 2.14
N VAL A 31 5.82 -0.95 1.19
CA VAL A 31 5.43 -0.19 0.00
C VAL A 31 4.84 1.17 0.38
N VAL A 32 3.96 1.21 1.38
CA VAL A 32 3.36 2.45 1.88
C VAL A 32 4.43 3.40 2.43
N LEU A 33 5.33 2.90 3.28
CA LEU A 33 6.41 3.71 3.84
C LEU A 33 7.34 4.28 2.75
N CYS A 34 7.69 3.48 1.74
CA CYS A 34 8.53 3.89 0.62
C CYS A 34 7.82 4.91 -0.28
N LYS A 35 6.54 4.68 -0.62
CA LYS A 35 5.73 5.60 -1.44
C LYS A 35 5.61 6.99 -0.81
N HIS A 36 5.51 7.04 0.51
CA HIS A 36 5.45 8.28 1.28
C HIS A 36 6.82 8.85 1.65
N LYS A 37 7.93 8.25 1.16
CA LYS A 37 9.31 8.66 1.45
C LYS A 37 9.62 8.75 2.94
N ILE A 38 9.00 7.87 3.74
CA ILE A 38 9.22 7.78 5.18
C ILE A 38 10.52 7.03 5.43
N ILE A 39 10.78 5.98 4.65
CA ILE A 39 11.98 5.15 4.79
C ILE A 39 12.74 5.02 3.46
N THR A 40 14.03 4.73 3.59
CA THR A 40 14.91 4.20 2.55
C THR A 40 15.52 2.90 3.09
N ILE A 41 15.59 1.85 2.28
CA ILE A 41 15.96 0.52 2.77
C ILE A 41 17.42 0.25 2.41
N GLY A 42 18.27 0.17 3.42
CA GLY A 42 19.63 -0.33 3.30
C GLY A 42 19.62 -1.84 3.14
N VAL A 43 20.16 -2.33 2.03
CA VAL A 43 20.29 -3.76 1.72
C VAL A 43 21.75 -4.07 1.48
N TYR A 44 22.26 -5.12 2.11
CA TYR A 44 23.63 -5.56 1.89
C TYR A 44 23.85 -5.97 0.43
N LYS A 45 25.07 -5.73 -0.07
CA LYS A 45 25.40 -5.81 -1.50
C LYS A 45 25.06 -7.14 -2.16
N THR A 46 25.27 -8.26 -1.46
CA THR A 46 24.94 -9.60 -1.97
C THR A 46 23.44 -9.75 -2.21
N LEU A 47 22.60 -9.50 -1.20
CA LEU A 47 21.14 -9.55 -1.36
C LEU A 47 20.62 -8.50 -2.35
N TYR A 48 21.21 -7.30 -2.38
CA TYR A 48 20.85 -6.28 -3.36
C TYR A 48 21.07 -6.78 -4.80
N ASN A 49 22.23 -7.38 -5.06
CA ASN A 49 22.54 -7.97 -6.37
C ASN A 49 21.60 -9.14 -6.68
N ASP A 50 21.28 -9.98 -5.69
CA ASP A 50 20.33 -11.08 -5.85
C ASP A 50 18.93 -10.57 -6.22
N ILE A 51 18.43 -9.55 -5.54
CA ILE A 51 17.13 -8.92 -5.85
C ILE A 51 17.13 -8.36 -7.27
N ILE A 52 18.19 -7.65 -7.67
CA ILE A 52 18.28 -7.05 -9.02
C ILE A 52 18.43 -8.11 -10.10
N SER A 53 19.20 -9.17 -9.87
CA SER A 53 19.40 -10.26 -10.83
C SER A 53 18.09 -10.98 -11.20
N ARG A 54 17.10 -10.91 -10.32
CA ARG A 54 15.74 -11.45 -10.52
C ARG A 54 14.86 -10.49 -11.33
N GLU A 55 15.41 -9.66 -12.23
CA GLU A 55 14.78 -8.55 -12.99
C GLU A 55 13.25 -8.63 -13.21
N THR A 56 12.72 -9.80 -13.57
CA THR A 56 11.28 -10.02 -13.83
C THR A 56 10.44 -10.30 -12.57
N ASN A 57 11.01 -10.93 -11.55
CA ASN A 57 10.39 -11.27 -10.26
C ASN A 57 11.32 -11.02 -9.07
N PRO A 58 11.67 -9.75 -8.78
CA PRO A 58 12.56 -9.38 -7.66
C PRO A 58 12.00 -9.69 -6.27
N PHE A 59 10.68 -9.83 -6.12
CA PHE A 59 10.08 -10.22 -4.85
C PHE A 59 10.60 -11.61 -4.43
N PRO A 60 11.05 -11.82 -3.17
CA PRO A 60 11.79 -13.00 -2.76
C PRO A 60 10.92 -14.25 -2.55
N ILE A 61 10.17 -14.65 -3.58
CA ILE A 61 9.36 -15.88 -3.59
C ILE A 61 9.53 -16.60 -4.93
N ALA A 62 9.93 -17.87 -4.86
CA ALA A 62 10.01 -18.74 -6.03
C ALA A 62 8.61 -19.18 -6.50
N LEU A 63 8.06 -18.50 -7.51
CA LEU A 63 6.73 -18.81 -8.09
C LEU A 63 6.52 -20.29 -8.50
N ARG A 64 7.60 -21.01 -8.77
CA ARG A 64 7.58 -22.42 -9.20
C ARG A 64 7.05 -23.36 -8.11
N GLU A 65 7.20 -22.98 -6.84
CA GLU A 65 6.87 -23.82 -5.69
C GLU A 65 5.38 -23.77 -5.33
N TYR A 66 4.66 -22.79 -5.87
CA TYR A 66 3.25 -22.58 -5.59
C TYR A 66 2.39 -23.34 -6.60
N LYS A 67 1.37 -24.06 -6.14
CA LYS A 67 0.38 -24.73 -7.02
C LYS A 67 -0.92 -23.95 -7.13
N ASN A 68 -1.27 -23.15 -6.13
CA ASN A 68 -2.50 -22.36 -6.09
C ASN A 68 -2.45 -21.19 -7.11
N PRO A 69 -3.34 -21.16 -8.12
CA PRO A 69 -3.38 -20.09 -9.12
C PRO A 69 -3.68 -18.71 -8.54
N GLU A 70 -4.53 -18.60 -7.52
CA GLU A 70 -4.86 -17.32 -6.90
C GLU A 70 -3.67 -16.74 -6.13
N GLN A 71 -2.95 -17.60 -5.40
CA GLN A 71 -1.75 -17.19 -4.67
C GLN A 71 -0.63 -16.75 -5.62
N LYS A 72 -0.45 -17.44 -6.75
CA LYS A 72 0.45 -17.00 -7.82
C LYS A 72 0.09 -15.63 -8.35
N LYS A 73 -1.20 -15.39 -8.61
CA LYS A 73 -1.68 -14.09 -9.09
C LYS A 73 -1.35 -12.99 -8.07
N LYS A 74 -1.65 -13.21 -6.79
CA LYS A 74 -1.31 -12.26 -5.70
C LYS A 74 0.19 -11.93 -5.67
N ILE A 75 1.06 -12.93 -5.79
CA ILE A 75 2.52 -12.73 -5.79
C ILE A 75 2.96 -11.92 -7.03
N LEU A 76 2.44 -12.27 -8.22
CA LEU A 76 2.76 -11.56 -9.47
C LEU A 76 2.31 -10.10 -9.44
N ASP A 77 1.11 -9.84 -8.91
CA ASP A 77 0.61 -8.47 -8.78
C ASP A 77 1.37 -7.69 -7.71
N PHE A 78 1.76 -8.33 -6.61
CA PHE A 78 2.63 -7.71 -5.61
C PHE A 78 4.03 -7.41 -6.16
N ASN A 79 4.57 -8.26 -7.01
CA ASN A 79 5.88 -8.06 -7.60
C ASN A 79 5.96 -6.75 -8.44
N LYS A 80 4.85 -6.35 -9.09
CA LYS A 80 4.77 -5.03 -9.73
C LYS A 80 4.89 -3.90 -8.71
N LEU A 81 4.16 -3.99 -7.60
CA LEU A 81 4.24 -3.00 -6.51
C LEU A 81 5.66 -2.92 -5.92
N PHE A 82 6.32 -4.07 -5.78
CA PHE A 82 7.70 -4.16 -5.31
C PHE A 82 8.67 -3.41 -6.24
N ILE A 83 8.58 -3.65 -7.55
CA ILE A 83 9.39 -2.97 -8.57
C ILE A 83 9.14 -1.45 -8.55
N GLU A 84 7.88 -1.03 -8.48
CA GLU A 84 7.51 0.38 -8.59
C GLU A 84 7.82 1.20 -7.34
N ASN A 85 7.76 0.58 -6.15
CA ASN A 85 7.79 1.31 -4.88
C ASN A 85 8.95 0.92 -3.96
N ILE A 86 9.37 -0.34 -3.93
CA ILE A 86 10.46 -0.79 -3.04
C ILE A 86 11.81 -0.64 -3.73
N MET A 87 11.98 -1.19 -4.94
CA MET A 87 13.27 -1.16 -5.66
C MET A 87 13.90 0.25 -5.76
N PRO A 88 13.16 1.33 -6.08
CA PRO A 88 13.73 2.67 -6.18
C PRO A 88 14.21 3.23 -4.83
N ASN A 89 13.79 2.62 -3.72
CA ASN A 89 14.17 3.00 -2.37
C ASN A 89 15.16 2.01 -1.73
N LEU A 90 15.68 1.04 -2.50
CA LEU A 90 16.75 0.15 -2.05
C LEU A 90 18.11 0.82 -2.27
N GLU A 91 18.93 0.86 -1.23
CA GLU A 91 20.32 1.31 -1.29
C GLU A 91 21.26 0.15 -0.96
N SER A 92 22.21 -0.10 -1.86
CA SER A 92 23.24 -1.10 -1.63
C SER A 92 24.23 -0.61 -0.57
N LEU A 93 24.39 -1.38 0.50
CA LEU A 93 25.37 -1.15 1.56
C LEU A 93 26.49 -2.17 1.40
N ASP A 94 27.69 -1.66 1.10
CA ASP A 94 28.89 -2.50 1.03
C ASP A 94 29.38 -2.90 2.44
N ILE A 95 30.02 -4.06 2.53
CA ILE A 95 30.71 -4.49 3.73
C ILE A 95 32.16 -4.05 3.57
N GLU A 96 32.54 -2.96 4.22
CA GLU A 96 33.94 -2.52 4.24
C GLU A 96 34.74 -3.36 5.24
N GLU A 97 35.99 -3.66 4.87
CA GLU A 97 36.91 -4.39 5.74
C GLU A 97 37.17 -3.60 7.02
N CYS A 98 36.96 -4.26 8.17
CA CYS A 98 37.44 -3.74 9.45
C CYS A 98 38.96 -3.84 9.50
N LEU A 99 39.62 -2.86 10.11
CA LEU A 99 41.07 -2.89 10.31
C LEU A 99 41.53 -3.93 11.36
N GLY A 100 40.61 -4.56 12.09
CA GLY A 100 40.89 -5.61 13.07
C GLY A 100 40.09 -6.90 12.84
N THR A 101 40.34 -7.93 13.64
CA THR A 101 39.54 -9.17 13.65
C THR A 101 38.09 -8.85 14.05
N GLN A 102 37.16 -9.05 13.13
CA GLN A 102 35.73 -8.90 13.38
C GLN A 102 35.20 -10.17 14.04
N ASP A 103 35.29 -10.21 15.37
CA ASP A 103 34.40 -11.03 16.17
C ASP A 103 33.27 -10.12 16.66
N PHE A 104 32.03 -10.47 16.32
CA PHE A 104 30.84 -9.77 16.79
C PHE A 104 30.16 -10.57 17.89
N GLU A 105 29.83 -9.87 18.97
CA GLU A 105 29.02 -10.42 20.05
C GLU A 105 27.70 -9.67 20.08
N SER A 106 26.62 -10.40 20.39
CA SER A 106 25.31 -9.85 20.55
C SER A 106 24.60 -10.42 21.78
N ASN A 107 23.45 -9.84 22.11
CA ASN A 107 22.56 -10.43 23.11
C ASN A 107 21.67 -11.56 22.55
N TYR A 108 21.96 -12.05 21.34
CA TYR A 108 21.29 -13.16 20.66
C TYR A 108 22.31 -14.11 20.01
N THR A 109 22.83 -15.06 20.79
CA THR A 109 23.81 -16.04 20.31
C THR A 109 23.34 -16.85 19.10
N GLU A 110 22.03 -17.10 18.99
CA GLU A 110 21.42 -17.79 17.84
C GLU A 110 21.59 -17.04 16.51
N LEU A 111 21.73 -15.71 16.55
CA LEU A 111 21.96 -14.90 15.35
C LEU A 111 23.44 -14.89 14.96
N GLU A 112 24.35 -14.96 15.93
CA GLU A 112 25.80 -15.02 15.70
C GLU A 112 26.20 -16.29 14.97
N GLU A 113 25.55 -17.41 15.31
CA GLU A 113 25.77 -18.71 14.66
C GLU A 113 25.07 -18.83 13.30
N ASN A 114 24.20 -17.88 12.95
CA ASN A 114 23.41 -17.90 11.72
C ASN A 114 24.03 -17.01 10.64
N ASN A 115 24.59 -17.66 9.62
CA ASN A 115 25.24 -17.00 8.47
C ASN A 115 24.35 -15.96 7.76
N LEU A 116 23.01 -16.09 7.84
CA LEU A 116 22.09 -15.12 7.26
C LEU A 116 22.24 -13.71 7.87
N TYR A 117 22.61 -13.64 9.15
CA TYR A 117 22.71 -12.39 9.89
C TYR A 117 24.12 -11.78 9.84
N TYR A 118 25.11 -12.52 9.33
CA TYR A 118 26.50 -12.06 9.22
C TYR A 118 26.60 -10.71 8.48
N GLU A 119 26.02 -10.63 7.29
CA GLU A 119 26.09 -9.42 6.46
C GLU A 119 25.34 -8.25 7.11
N MET A 120 24.24 -8.52 7.80
CA MET A 120 23.52 -7.51 8.58
C MET A 120 24.41 -6.95 9.70
N PHE A 121 25.06 -7.81 10.49
CA PHE A 121 25.94 -7.37 11.57
C PHE A 121 27.14 -6.57 11.05
N ALA A 122 27.75 -7.02 9.96
CA ALA A 122 28.86 -6.29 9.34
C ALA A 122 28.46 -4.87 8.90
N VAL A 123 27.25 -4.71 8.33
CA VAL A 123 26.71 -3.39 7.97
C VAL A 123 26.40 -2.54 9.20
N LEU A 124 25.78 -3.11 10.24
CA LEU A 124 25.44 -2.37 11.47
C LEU A 124 26.69 -1.87 12.20
N LEU A 125 27.78 -2.63 12.17
CA LEU A 125 29.09 -2.25 12.71
C LEU A 125 29.73 -1.07 11.97
N ARG A 126 29.33 -0.76 10.73
CA ARG A 126 29.86 0.42 10.00
C ARG A 126 29.60 1.72 10.75
N LYS A 127 28.62 1.78 11.66
CA LYS A 127 28.43 2.91 12.58
C LYS A 127 29.66 3.23 13.44
N CYS A 128 30.59 2.30 13.63
CA CYS A 128 31.89 2.53 14.28
C CYS A 128 32.78 3.53 13.50
N TYR A 129 32.59 3.60 12.18
CA TYR A 129 33.37 4.46 11.27
C TYR A 129 32.52 5.55 10.62
N PHE A 130 31.24 5.27 10.39
CA PHE A 130 30.25 6.11 9.70
C PHE A 130 28.94 6.18 10.50
N PRO A 131 28.83 7.09 11.50
CA PRO A 131 27.69 7.13 12.42
C PRO A 131 26.31 7.26 11.75
N ASP A 132 26.26 7.95 10.60
CA ASP A 132 25.01 8.29 9.89
C ASP A 132 24.64 7.29 8.79
N ILE A 133 25.26 6.10 8.77
CA ILE A 133 25.07 5.16 7.66
C ILE A 133 23.70 4.52 7.61
N VAL A 134 23.07 4.24 8.75
CA VAL A 134 21.69 3.72 8.91
C VAL A 134 21.13 4.24 10.22
N GLU A 135 19.83 4.23 10.41
CA GLU A 135 19.19 4.50 11.69
C GLU A 135 19.40 3.32 12.66
N GLU A 136 19.26 3.58 13.96
CA GLU A 136 19.36 2.56 15.01
C GLU A 136 18.08 1.73 15.12
N LYS A 137 17.50 1.36 13.98
CA LYS A 137 16.23 0.64 13.86
C LYS A 137 16.32 -0.46 12.81
N ILE A 138 15.83 -1.64 13.17
CA ILE A 138 15.72 -2.81 12.31
C ILE A 138 14.24 -3.16 12.17
N ILE A 139 13.76 -3.24 10.94
CA ILE A 139 12.35 -3.55 10.67
C ILE A 139 12.18 -5.07 10.55
N ILE A 140 11.23 -5.62 11.32
CA ILE A 140 10.88 -7.04 11.29
C ILE A 140 9.39 -7.26 10.98
N CYS A 141 9.05 -8.49 10.58
CA CYS A 141 7.69 -9.01 10.66
C CYS A 141 7.43 -9.61 12.06
N GLU A 142 6.22 -9.46 12.60
CA GLU A 142 5.88 -9.91 13.96
C GLU A 142 5.99 -11.43 14.16
N LYS A 143 5.90 -12.21 13.07
CA LYS A 143 6.10 -13.66 13.05
C LYS A 143 7.53 -14.03 12.64
N ASN A 144 8.52 -13.50 13.34
CA ASN A 144 9.89 -13.92 13.14
C ASN A 144 10.32 -14.86 14.27
N THR A 145 11.01 -15.93 13.88
CA THR A 145 11.47 -17.01 14.75
C THR A 145 12.58 -16.53 15.69
N TYR A 146 13.42 -15.58 15.26
CA TYR A 146 14.65 -15.19 15.96
C TYR A 146 14.59 -13.81 16.61
N LEU A 147 13.91 -12.85 15.96
CA LEU A 147 13.79 -11.47 16.46
C LEU A 147 12.34 -11.13 16.82
N SER A 148 12.13 -10.40 17.91
CA SER A 148 10.79 -9.94 18.32
C SER A 148 10.73 -8.42 18.42
N ALA A 149 9.60 -7.84 18.02
CA ALA A 149 9.40 -6.40 18.03
C ALA A 149 9.48 -5.85 19.46
N ASN A 150 9.88 -4.58 19.58
CA ASN A 150 10.10 -3.85 20.84
C ASN A 150 11.24 -4.42 21.71
N LYS A 151 12.07 -5.31 21.16
CA LYS A 151 13.33 -5.71 21.78
C LYS A 151 14.48 -4.85 21.27
N MET A 152 15.63 -5.02 21.91
CA MET A 152 16.88 -4.37 21.54
C MET A 152 17.91 -5.41 21.13
N LEU A 153 18.61 -5.15 20.04
CA LEU A 153 19.79 -5.88 19.61
C LEU A 153 21.01 -5.05 20.01
N ASN A 154 21.82 -5.56 20.92
CA ASN A 154 23.11 -4.98 21.24
C ASN A 154 24.16 -5.67 20.38
N ILE A 155 24.97 -4.90 19.66
CA ILE A 155 26.11 -5.40 18.91
C ILE A 155 27.38 -4.82 19.52
N ARG A 156 28.31 -5.72 19.83
CA ARG A 156 29.63 -5.39 20.34
C ARG A 156 30.70 -5.90 19.41
N CYS A 157 31.77 -5.12 19.29
CA CYS A 157 32.98 -5.51 18.61
C CYS A 157 34.19 -5.00 19.39
N GLU A 158 35.10 -5.92 19.72
CA GLU A 158 36.33 -5.64 20.46
C GLU A 158 37.51 -5.26 19.56
N CYS A 159 37.25 -4.80 18.34
CA CYS A 159 38.30 -4.16 17.52
C CYS A 159 38.89 -2.95 18.25
N GLU A 160 39.97 -2.37 17.73
CA GLU A 160 40.75 -1.29 18.38
C GLU A 160 39.93 -0.09 18.89
N ARG A 161 38.70 0.11 18.39
CA ARG A 161 37.80 1.21 18.77
C ARG A 161 36.82 0.87 19.90
N GLN A 162 36.72 -0.39 20.34
CA GLN A 162 35.74 -0.89 21.32
C GLN A 162 34.33 -0.34 21.03
N PHE A 163 33.63 -0.97 20.09
CA PHE A 163 32.33 -0.52 19.65
C PHE A 163 31.22 -1.28 20.38
N GLU A 164 30.28 -0.54 20.97
CA GLU A 164 29.03 -1.07 21.49
C GLU A 164 27.89 -0.19 21.00
N LYS A 165 26.86 -0.82 20.43
CA LYS A 165 25.70 -0.09 19.93
C LYS A 165 24.43 -0.88 20.04
N VAL A 166 23.37 -0.18 20.44
CA VAL A 166 22.03 -0.74 20.59
C VAL A 166 21.18 -0.35 19.39
N PHE A 167 20.52 -1.33 18.79
CA PHE A 167 19.57 -1.19 17.71
C PHE A 167 18.18 -1.61 18.19
N HIS A 168 17.17 -0.82 17.84
CA HIS A 168 15.79 -1.09 18.18
C HIS A 168 15.15 -2.00 17.14
N ILE A 169 14.57 -3.11 17.59
CA ILE A 169 13.82 -4.01 16.72
C ILE A 169 12.39 -3.51 16.66
N CYS A 170 11.99 -3.05 15.49
CA CYS A 170 10.73 -2.34 15.27
C CYS A 170 9.80 -3.17 14.39
N SER A 171 8.53 -3.27 14.79
CA SER A 171 7.48 -3.68 13.85
C SER A 171 7.35 -2.62 12.77
N VAL A 172 7.04 -3.03 11.53
CA VAL A 172 6.76 -2.09 10.44
C VAL A 172 5.67 -1.07 10.80
N ASP A 173 4.73 -1.43 11.69
CA ASP A 173 3.65 -0.55 12.13
C ASP A 173 4.15 0.65 12.96
N SER A 174 5.31 0.57 13.61
CA SER A 174 5.86 1.69 14.38
C SER A 174 6.32 2.86 13.50
N PHE A 175 6.51 2.63 12.20
CA PHE A 175 6.90 3.66 11.24
C PHE A 175 5.71 4.29 10.54
N LEU A 176 4.52 3.67 10.63
CA LEU A 176 3.34 4.18 9.96
C LEU A 176 2.71 5.32 10.79
N PRO A 177 2.58 6.53 10.24
CA PRO A 177 1.78 7.58 10.87
C PRO A 177 0.36 7.08 11.12
N ASN A 178 -0.25 7.42 12.25
CA ASN A 178 -1.61 7.01 12.62
C ASN A 178 -2.65 7.26 11.51
N LYS A 179 -2.50 8.36 10.74
CA LYS A 179 -3.36 8.66 9.59
C LYS A 179 -3.21 7.64 8.45
N LEU A 180 -1.99 7.17 8.19
CA LEU A 180 -1.71 6.15 7.18
C LEU A 180 -2.16 4.76 7.66
N ILE A 181 -1.98 4.42 8.95
CA ILE A 181 -2.53 3.19 9.53
C ILE A 181 -4.04 3.13 9.35
N GLY A 182 -4.73 4.23 9.67
CA GLY A 182 -6.17 4.35 9.48
C GLY A 182 -6.56 4.10 8.03
N ARG A 183 -5.92 4.80 7.08
CA ARG A 183 -6.19 4.63 5.64
C ARG A 183 -5.91 3.21 5.17
N GLU A 184 -4.77 2.60 5.50
CA GLU A 184 -4.44 1.23 5.09
C GLU A 184 -5.44 0.21 5.64
N ASN A 185 -5.87 0.35 6.90
CA ASN A 185 -6.90 -0.50 7.46
C ASN A 185 -8.23 -0.37 6.71
N LEU A 186 -8.62 0.84 6.29
CA LEU A 186 -9.80 1.06 5.45
C LEU A 186 -9.64 0.40 4.08
N LEU A 187 -8.46 0.50 3.46
CA LEU A 187 -8.16 -0.15 2.18
C LEU A 187 -8.19 -1.68 2.26
N LEU A 188 -7.65 -2.25 3.34
CA LEU A 188 -7.70 -3.69 3.59
C LEU A 188 -9.14 -4.17 3.72
N ARG A 189 -9.97 -3.47 4.50
CA ARG A 189 -11.41 -3.77 4.64
C ARG A 189 -12.13 -3.67 3.30
N LEU A 190 -11.88 -2.61 2.54
CA LEU A 190 -12.45 -2.41 1.21
C LEU A 190 -12.04 -3.54 0.26
N ARG A 191 -10.77 -3.95 0.29
CA ARG A 191 -10.24 -5.09 -0.49
C ARG A 191 -10.89 -6.40 -0.07
N GLU A 192 -11.06 -6.67 1.22
CA GLU A 192 -11.74 -7.87 1.69
C GLU A 192 -13.18 -7.95 1.22
N ILE A 193 -13.93 -6.84 1.31
CA ILE A 193 -15.31 -6.78 0.84
C ILE A 193 -15.35 -6.98 -0.68
N CYS A 194 -14.41 -6.35 -1.39
CA CYS A 194 -14.33 -6.47 -2.84
C CYS A 194 -13.91 -7.87 -3.31
N GLY A 195 -13.02 -8.53 -2.57
CA GLY A 195 -12.50 -9.86 -2.87
C GLY A 195 -13.44 -11.00 -2.46
N LYS A 196 -14.17 -10.87 -1.35
CA LYS A 196 -15.14 -11.88 -0.88
C LYS A 196 -16.37 -11.99 -1.80
N GLN A 197 -16.72 -10.91 -2.51
CA GLN A 197 -17.83 -10.90 -3.47
C GLN A 197 -17.39 -11.44 -4.85
N GLN A 198 -16.71 -12.60 -4.86
CA GLN A 198 -15.85 -13.17 -5.91
C GLN A 198 -16.49 -13.41 -7.32
N GLU A 199 -17.63 -12.83 -7.64
CA GLU A 199 -18.15 -12.69 -9.00
C GLU A 199 -18.59 -11.24 -9.27
N LYS A 200 -17.66 -10.45 -9.85
CA LYS A 200 -17.83 -9.12 -10.44
C LYS A 200 -18.67 -8.13 -9.61
N ILE A 201 -18.04 -7.53 -8.60
CA ILE A 201 -18.48 -6.22 -8.10
C ILE A 201 -18.61 -5.21 -9.25
N TYR A 202 -17.82 -5.35 -10.30
CA TYR A 202 -17.93 -4.47 -11.46
C TYR A 202 -19.34 -4.45 -12.08
N VAL A 203 -19.95 -3.27 -12.11
CA VAL A 203 -21.26 -3.04 -12.76
C VAL A 203 -21.06 -2.45 -14.15
N ASP A 204 -21.55 -3.11 -15.19
CA ASP A 204 -21.31 -2.67 -16.57
C ASP A 204 -22.16 -1.44 -16.99
N ALA A 205 -23.42 -1.41 -16.54
CA ALA A 205 -24.33 -0.32 -16.84
C ALA A 205 -25.10 0.05 -15.57
N PRO A 206 -24.55 0.94 -14.74
CA PRO A 206 -25.28 1.47 -13.59
C PRO A 206 -26.60 2.09 -14.05
N GLU A 207 -27.67 1.88 -13.28
CA GLU A 207 -28.95 2.56 -13.52
C GLU A 207 -28.75 4.07 -13.37
N VAL A 208 -29.27 4.87 -14.31
CA VAL A 208 -29.26 6.33 -14.23
C VAL A 208 -30.68 6.82 -14.08
N VAL A 209 -30.95 7.54 -13.00
CA VAL A 209 -32.25 8.15 -12.72
C VAL A 209 -32.08 9.65 -12.66
N ARG A 210 -33.01 10.38 -13.27
CA ARG A 210 -33.05 11.84 -13.26
C ARG A 210 -34.26 12.30 -12.45
N GLY A 211 -34.02 13.12 -11.43
CA GLY A 211 -35.06 13.77 -10.64
C GLY A 211 -35.70 14.95 -11.37
N ASP A 212 -35.04 15.54 -12.37
CA ASP A 212 -35.54 16.65 -13.18
C ASP A 212 -35.48 16.34 -14.69
N HIS A 213 -36.56 16.67 -15.40
CA HIS A 213 -36.72 16.61 -16.84
C HIS A 213 -35.75 17.53 -17.62
N HIS A 214 -35.23 18.61 -17.04
CA HIS A 214 -34.25 19.48 -17.71
C HIS A 214 -32.83 18.91 -17.68
N ASN A 215 -32.19 18.78 -18.85
CA ASN A 215 -30.83 18.24 -18.97
C ASN A 215 -29.78 19.36 -18.99
N LEU A 216 -29.33 19.76 -17.80
CA LEU A 216 -28.30 20.79 -17.63
C LEU A 216 -26.92 20.21 -17.28
N LEU A 217 -26.82 18.88 -17.26
CA LEU A 217 -25.54 18.18 -17.02
C LEU A 217 -24.67 18.17 -18.28
N GLN A 218 -25.29 18.04 -19.46
CA GLN A 218 -24.65 17.99 -20.77
C GLN A 218 -25.65 18.31 -21.89
N LYS A 219 -25.14 18.53 -23.11
CA LYS A 219 -25.98 18.91 -24.27
C LYS A 219 -26.91 17.80 -24.77
N LYS A 220 -26.50 16.53 -24.66
CA LYS A 220 -27.23 15.37 -25.17
C LYS A 220 -28.06 14.72 -24.07
N GLU A 221 -29.29 14.32 -24.37
CA GLU A 221 -30.14 13.58 -23.43
C GLU A 221 -29.45 12.37 -22.82
N ILE A 222 -29.81 12.08 -21.56
CA ILE A 222 -29.27 10.98 -20.77
C ILE A 222 -30.44 10.05 -20.43
N SER A 223 -30.39 8.84 -20.96
CA SER A 223 -31.34 7.76 -20.66
C SER A 223 -30.65 6.57 -19.99
N VAL A 224 -29.39 6.31 -20.36
CA VAL A 224 -28.56 5.24 -19.81
C VAL A 224 -27.18 5.77 -19.46
N PHE A 225 -26.43 5.01 -18.65
CA PHE A 225 -25.08 5.40 -18.22
C PHE A 225 -24.12 5.71 -19.36
N THR A 226 -24.22 5.00 -20.48
CA THR A 226 -23.36 5.20 -21.65
C THR A 226 -23.54 6.56 -22.30
N ASP A 227 -24.72 7.17 -22.15
CA ASP A 227 -25.06 8.48 -22.72
C ASP A 227 -24.33 9.63 -22.02
N LEU A 228 -23.88 9.42 -20.78
CA LEU A 228 -23.08 10.40 -20.05
C LEU A 228 -21.79 10.70 -20.84
N SER A 229 -21.49 12.00 -20.97
CA SER A 229 -20.27 12.49 -21.59
C SER A 229 -19.05 11.93 -20.85
N ARG A 230 -17.92 11.82 -21.56
CA ARG A 230 -16.66 11.34 -20.96
C ARG A 230 -16.25 12.17 -19.74
N LYS A 231 -16.52 13.48 -19.73
CA LYS A 231 -16.20 14.35 -18.59
C LYS A 231 -17.09 14.03 -17.40
N ASN A 232 -18.40 13.98 -17.59
CA ASN A 232 -19.36 13.76 -16.51
C ASN A 232 -19.28 12.36 -15.91
N LYS A 233 -18.97 11.32 -16.71
CA LYS A 233 -18.82 9.95 -16.20
C LYS A 233 -17.42 9.59 -15.71
N ARG A 234 -16.47 10.53 -15.68
CA ARG A 234 -15.05 10.23 -15.44
C ARG A 234 -14.81 9.49 -14.10
N VAL A 235 -15.34 10.02 -13.00
CA VAL A 235 -15.23 9.36 -11.68
C VAL A 235 -16.22 8.21 -11.55
N LEU A 236 -17.47 8.42 -12.02
CA LEU A 236 -18.52 7.39 -11.99
C LEU A 236 -18.08 6.09 -12.69
N ALA A 237 -17.32 6.19 -13.78
CA ALA A 237 -16.78 5.04 -14.50
C ALA A 237 -15.78 4.23 -13.68
N LEU A 238 -15.00 4.87 -12.80
CA LEU A 238 -14.11 4.17 -11.88
C LEU A 238 -14.89 3.55 -10.72
N LEU A 239 -15.92 4.25 -10.22
CA LEU A 239 -16.78 3.75 -9.15
C LEU A 239 -17.56 2.48 -9.52
N ARG A 240 -17.72 2.18 -10.82
CA ARG A 240 -18.25 0.89 -11.31
C ARG A 240 -17.44 -0.30 -10.82
N TYR A 241 -16.12 -0.17 -10.69
CA TYR A 241 -15.26 -1.22 -10.17
C TYR A 241 -15.53 -1.53 -8.69
N PHE A 242 -16.12 -0.58 -7.97
CA PHE A 242 -16.56 -0.74 -6.58
C PHE A 242 -18.05 -1.07 -6.47
N GLY A 243 -18.72 -1.41 -7.58
CA GLY A 243 -20.11 -1.86 -7.55
C GLY A 243 -21.13 -0.75 -7.49
N LEU A 244 -20.82 0.41 -8.07
CA LEU A 244 -21.81 1.44 -8.31
C LEU A 244 -22.99 0.88 -9.13
N LYS A 245 -24.13 0.64 -8.48
CA LYS A 245 -25.32 0.04 -9.11
C LYS A 245 -26.25 1.08 -9.73
N LYS A 246 -26.35 2.26 -9.10
CA LYS A 246 -27.32 3.30 -9.47
C LYS A 246 -26.77 4.68 -9.16
N VAL A 247 -27.08 5.62 -10.05
CA VAL A 247 -26.80 7.06 -9.92
C VAL A 247 -28.13 7.80 -10.06
N VAL A 248 -28.54 8.51 -9.01
CA VAL A 248 -29.70 9.39 -9.04
C VAL A 248 -29.21 10.83 -9.07
N PHE A 249 -29.51 11.55 -10.15
CA PHE A 249 -29.30 12.99 -10.25
C PHE A 249 -30.51 13.69 -9.64
N GLU A 250 -30.32 14.39 -8.53
CA GLU A 250 -31.36 15.08 -7.77
C GLU A 250 -31.45 16.55 -8.21
N ARG A 251 -31.22 17.49 -7.29
CA ARG A 251 -31.29 18.93 -7.54
C ARG A 251 -30.01 19.44 -8.19
N TYR A 252 -30.09 20.58 -8.87
CA TYR A 252 -28.91 21.25 -9.41
C TYR A 252 -28.93 22.76 -9.18
N TRP A 253 -27.75 23.36 -9.26
CA TRP A 253 -27.54 24.81 -9.25
C TRP A 253 -26.30 25.14 -10.09
N GLN A 254 -26.13 26.42 -10.43
CA GLN A 254 -24.99 26.88 -11.21
C GLN A 254 -23.77 27.09 -10.30
N GLU A 255 -22.65 26.44 -10.60
CA GLU A 255 -21.38 26.59 -9.87
C GLU A 255 -20.22 25.95 -10.67
N THR A 256 -19.04 26.57 -10.66
CA THR A 256 -17.87 26.17 -11.48
C THR A 256 -16.58 26.01 -10.68
N LYS A 257 -16.67 25.88 -9.36
CA LYS A 257 -15.48 25.87 -8.48
C LYS A 257 -14.55 24.67 -8.65
N HIS A 258 -15.09 23.53 -9.06
CA HIS A 258 -14.34 22.28 -9.17
C HIS A 258 -14.43 21.68 -10.56
N LYS A 259 -13.57 20.69 -10.81
CA LYS A 259 -13.38 20.08 -12.11
C LYS A 259 -14.56 19.17 -12.46
N SER A 260 -15.01 19.25 -13.71
CA SER A 260 -16.14 18.45 -14.17
C SER A 260 -15.87 16.95 -14.08
N GLY A 261 -16.85 16.21 -13.58
CA GLY A 261 -16.82 14.78 -13.33
C GLY A 261 -16.42 14.41 -11.90
N ASP A 262 -15.83 15.32 -11.13
CA ASP A 262 -15.45 15.07 -9.73
C ASP A 262 -16.66 15.28 -8.80
N ILE A 263 -16.67 14.58 -7.66
CA ILE A 263 -17.79 14.57 -6.71
C ILE A 263 -17.29 14.97 -5.32
N TYR A 264 -17.87 16.02 -4.74
CA TYR A 264 -17.46 16.59 -3.47
C TYR A 264 -18.52 16.46 -2.39
N LYS A 265 -18.11 16.65 -1.13
CA LYS A 265 -18.98 16.64 0.05
C LYS A 265 -19.77 15.32 0.14
N CYS A 266 -19.11 14.22 -0.20
CA CYS A 266 -19.70 12.89 -0.12
C CYS A 266 -20.04 12.57 1.34
N LYS A 267 -21.29 12.22 1.59
CA LYS A 267 -21.80 11.81 2.90
C LYS A 267 -22.49 10.47 2.76
N LEU A 268 -22.17 9.57 3.68
CA LEU A 268 -22.76 8.26 3.75
C LEU A 268 -24.16 8.33 4.38
N LYS A 269 -25.08 7.60 3.77
CA LYS A 269 -26.32 7.13 4.37
C LYS A 269 -26.37 5.62 4.18
N SER A 270 -26.03 4.87 5.21
CA SER A 270 -26.10 3.40 5.18
C SER A 270 -27.53 2.94 5.45
N GLU A 271 -27.98 1.97 4.68
CA GLU A 271 -29.21 1.22 4.90
C GLU A 271 -28.87 -0.25 5.19
N MET A 272 -29.85 -1.08 5.57
CA MET A 272 -29.57 -2.47 5.98
C MET A 272 -28.96 -3.35 4.87
N THR A 273 -29.16 -3.00 3.60
CA THR A 273 -28.79 -3.84 2.45
C THR A 273 -27.83 -3.18 1.48
N HIS A 274 -27.59 -1.88 1.61
CA HIS A 274 -26.79 -1.11 0.67
C HIS A 274 -26.33 0.21 1.32
N ASP A 275 -25.26 0.77 0.76
CA ASP A 275 -24.82 2.12 1.10
C ASP A 275 -25.29 3.11 0.05
N ILE A 276 -25.73 4.29 0.50
CA ILE A 276 -26.02 5.43 -0.36
C ILE A 276 -25.02 6.54 -0.05
N VAL A 277 -24.19 6.90 -1.01
CA VAL A 277 -23.29 8.05 -0.90
C VAL A 277 -23.95 9.25 -1.60
N LYS A 278 -24.31 10.26 -0.81
CA LYS A 278 -24.82 11.55 -1.31
C LYS A 278 -23.67 12.51 -1.54
N GLY A 279 -23.59 13.14 -2.71
CA GLY A 279 -22.50 14.06 -3.03
C GLY A 279 -22.90 15.15 -4.03
N GLN A 280 -21.94 16.00 -4.38
CA GLN A 280 -22.10 17.11 -5.33
C GLN A 280 -21.23 16.85 -6.56
N LEU A 281 -21.84 16.39 -7.66
CA LEU A 281 -21.15 16.13 -8.92
C LEU A 281 -21.07 17.41 -9.76
N TYR A 282 -19.85 17.77 -10.17
CA TYR A 282 -19.61 18.94 -10.99
C TYR A 282 -19.78 18.58 -12.47
N GLY A 283 -20.74 19.20 -13.15
CA GLY A 283 -21.05 18.97 -14.56
C GLY A 283 -20.13 19.75 -15.51
N GLU A 284 -20.12 19.33 -16.78
CA GLU A 284 -19.32 19.99 -17.82
C GLU A 284 -19.89 21.32 -18.33
N LEU A 285 -21.16 21.61 -18.05
CA LEU A 285 -21.83 22.86 -18.44
C LEU A 285 -21.86 23.93 -17.34
N GLY A 286 -21.08 23.74 -16.26
CA GLY A 286 -21.00 24.69 -15.15
C GLY A 286 -22.17 24.62 -14.17
N TYR A 287 -22.84 23.47 -14.11
CA TYR A 287 -23.85 23.14 -13.12
C TYR A 287 -23.32 22.06 -12.17
N VAL A 288 -23.73 22.12 -10.92
CA VAL A 288 -23.48 21.09 -9.91
C VAL A 288 -24.78 20.36 -9.62
N PHE A 289 -24.71 19.04 -9.54
CA PHE A 289 -25.83 18.17 -9.26
C PHE A 289 -25.64 17.51 -7.89
N GLU A 290 -26.65 17.57 -7.04
CA GLU A 290 -26.80 16.60 -5.96
C GLU A 290 -26.97 15.21 -6.59
N VAL A 291 -26.15 14.27 -6.15
CA VAL A 291 -26.20 12.89 -6.62
C VAL A 291 -26.30 11.92 -5.46
N SER A 292 -27.11 10.88 -5.62
CA SER A 292 -27.14 9.71 -4.73
C SER A 292 -26.56 8.50 -5.48
N LEU A 293 -25.47 7.96 -4.95
CA LEU A 293 -24.71 6.84 -5.52
C LEU A 293 -24.94 5.59 -4.68
N TYR A 294 -25.37 4.50 -5.30
CA TYR A 294 -25.74 3.28 -4.60
C TYR A 294 -24.65 2.21 -4.74
N PHE A 295 -24.18 1.70 -3.60
CA PHE A 295 -23.13 0.70 -3.51
C PHE A 295 -23.60 -0.51 -2.70
N PRO A 296 -22.93 -1.68 -2.81
CA PRO A 296 -23.07 -2.75 -1.83
C PRO A 296 -22.82 -2.22 -0.41
N ILE A 297 -23.38 -2.93 0.58
CA ILE A 297 -23.16 -2.65 2.00
C ILE A 297 -21.66 -2.47 2.30
N ASP A 298 -21.34 -1.52 3.16
CA ASP A 298 -20.00 -1.13 3.63
C ASP A 298 -19.05 -0.53 2.58
N VAL A 299 -19.26 -0.75 1.28
CA VAL A 299 -18.38 -0.20 0.23
C VAL A 299 -18.44 1.32 0.19
N GLY A 300 -19.64 1.89 0.24
CA GLY A 300 -19.83 3.34 0.22
C GLY A 300 -19.20 4.01 1.45
N LYS A 301 -19.29 3.35 2.61
CA LYS A 301 -18.63 3.76 3.85
C LYS A 301 -17.11 3.85 3.68
N TYR A 302 -16.47 2.76 3.29
CA TYR A 302 -15.02 2.70 3.16
C TYR A 302 -14.49 3.63 2.07
N LEU A 303 -15.24 3.83 0.98
CA LEU A 303 -14.90 4.84 -0.04
C LEU A 303 -14.93 6.26 0.54
N CYS A 304 -15.98 6.63 1.29
CA CYS A 304 -16.06 7.95 1.92
C CYS A 304 -14.94 8.18 2.92
N GLU A 305 -14.68 7.22 3.80
CA GLU A 305 -13.65 7.32 4.84
C GLU A 305 -12.23 7.36 4.25
N SER A 306 -11.96 6.58 3.19
CA SER A 306 -10.63 6.53 2.55
C SER A 306 -10.28 7.76 1.71
N THR A 307 -11.29 8.57 1.37
CA THR A 307 -11.15 9.74 0.48
C THR A 307 -11.49 11.06 1.15
N ASP A 308 -11.73 11.05 2.47
CA ASP A 308 -12.21 12.21 3.22
C ASP A 308 -13.48 12.84 2.59
N GLY A 309 -14.34 12.00 1.99
CA GLY A 309 -15.57 12.42 1.33
C GLY A 309 -15.38 13.19 0.01
N ILE A 310 -14.25 13.03 -0.68
CA ILE A 310 -13.94 13.70 -1.95
C ILE A 310 -13.58 12.65 -3.01
N PHE A 311 -14.44 12.47 -4.01
CA PHE A 311 -14.20 11.55 -5.12
C PHE A 311 -13.66 12.31 -6.33
N GLU A 312 -12.35 12.53 -6.33
CA GLU A 312 -11.59 13.02 -7.47
C GLU A 312 -11.04 11.85 -8.31
N TYR A 313 -10.91 12.05 -9.61
CA TYR A 313 -10.45 10.99 -10.50
C TYR A 313 -9.15 10.30 -10.08
N HIS A 314 -8.11 11.06 -9.72
CA HIS A 314 -6.80 10.48 -9.40
C HIS A 314 -6.86 9.66 -8.11
N THR A 315 -7.61 10.16 -7.11
CA THR A 315 -7.83 9.47 -5.84
C THR A 315 -8.59 8.16 -6.04
N ILE A 316 -9.69 8.17 -6.80
CA ILE A 316 -10.47 6.94 -7.05
C ILE A 316 -9.71 5.96 -7.96
N LEU A 317 -8.90 6.46 -8.90
CA LEU A 317 -8.05 5.62 -9.73
C LEU A 317 -7.00 4.89 -8.89
N GLU A 318 -6.31 5.62 -8.00
CA GLU A 318 -5.35 5.03 -7.05
C GLU A 318 -6.03 3.99 -6.16
N LEU A 319 -7.23 4.28 -5.64
CA LEU A 319 -7.99 3.31 -4.85
C LEU A 319 -8.31 2.06 -5.65
N LYS A 320 -8.80 2.20 -6.88
CA LYS A 320 -9.12 1.07 -7.76
C LYS A 320 -7.89 0.18 -7.94
N ASP A 321 -6.75 0.78 -8.25
CA ASP A 321 -5.53 0.04 -8.55
C ASP A 321 -4.93 -0.62 -7.29
N THR A 322 -5.17 -0.07 -6.10
CA THR A 322 -4.71 -0.66 -4.82
C THR A 322 -5.67 -1.69 -4.22
N THR A 323 -6.97 -1.69 -4.57
CA THR A 323 -7.98 -2.54 -3.92
C THR A 323 -8.55 -3.66 -4.79
N ILE A 324 -8.54 -3.52 -6.12
CA ILE A 324 -9.26 -4.44 -7.03
C ILE A 324 -8.32 -5.30 -7.88
N LEU A 325 -7.03 -4.96 -7.96
CA LEU A 325 -6.03 -5.72 -8.70
C LEU A 325 -5.56 -6.97 -7.94
#